data_AF-A0A1Y2QRI5-F1
#
_entry.id   AF-A0A1Y2QRI5-F1
#
_cell.length_a   1.000
_cell.length_b   1.000
_cell.length_c   1.000
_cell.angle_alpha   90.00
_cell.angle_beta   90.00
_cell.angle_gamma   90.00
#
_symmetry.space_group_name_H-M   'P 1'
#
loop_
_entity.id
_entity.type
_entity.pdbx_description
1 polymer ?
#
loop_
_entity_poly.entity_id
_entity_poly.type
_entity_poly.pdbx_seq_one_letter_code
_entity_poly.pdbx_strand_id
1 'polypeptide(L)'
;MRALLLFFLFCSAWTVPARAQVGALQTDCKLGGGGPGGYQFVATCAGRARSPDGHFAVVQRAYQDKQPPIEVQDARGRVVARLSSISDDMPFSVHWAPNSRWFFVNHHVGSFMDVLRVFEIAGGKVIERPALGRAAVKTASLRYPCLGRDMVLPNGVRWARGGHSIVLVTISRPDACSSDHTNRPGRWKPLWMIGDARTGRVEARSIQPNRDARGLREPRGGLYSRP
;
A
#
# COMPACT_ATOMS: atom_id res chain seq x y z
N MET A 1 -42.37 6.06 -29.08
CA MET A 1 -40.96 6.52 -28.95
C MET A 1 -40.88 7.48 -27.78
N ARG A 2 -40.31 7.06 -26.65
CA ARG A 2 -39.98 7.92 -25.51
C ARG A 2 -38.53 7.62 -25.11
N ALA A 3 -37.66 8.59 -25.32
CA ALA A 3 -36.26 8.53 -24.93
C ALA A 3 -36.16 8.65 -23.39
N LEU A 4 -35.53 7.67 -22.76
CA LEU A 4 -35.09 7.75 -21.37
C LEU A 4 -33.79 8.57 -21.34
N LEU A 5 -33.85 9.77 -20.75
CA LEU A 5 -32.67 10.51 -20.31
C LEU A 5 -32.12 9.82 -19.05
N LEU A 6 -31.04 9.07 -19.22
CA LEU A 6 -30.21 8.56 -18.13
C LEU A 6 -29.42 9.73 -17.52
N PHE A 7 -29.86 10.17 -16.34
CA PHE A 7 -29.09 11.05 -15.46
C PHE A 7 -27.85 10.30 -14.95
N PHE A 8 -26.68 10.61 -15.52
CA PHE A 8 -25.39 10.25 -14.93
C PHE A 8 -25.17 11.11 -13.67
N LEU A 9 -25.51 10.56 -12.51
CA LEU A 9 -25.10 11.11 -11.22
C LEU A 9 -23.61 10.83 -11.00
N PHE A 10 -22.85 11.91 -10.94
CA PHE A 10 -21.42 11.96 -10.60
C PHE A 10 -21.17 11.27 -9.26
N CYS A 11 -20.68 10.04 -9.31
CA CYS A 11 -20.07 9.39 -8.15
C CYS A 11 -18.67 9.97 -7.97
N SER A 12 -18.53 10.93 -7.06
CA SER A 12 -17.23 11.46 -6.64
C SER A 12 -16.52 10.41 -5.77
N ALA A 13 -16.12 9.31 -6.39
CA ALA A 13 -15.10 8.45 -5.85
C ALA A 13 -13.82 9.28 -5.77
N TRP A 14 -13.14 9.23 -4.63
CA TRP A 14 -11.84 9.84 -4.44
C TRP A 14 -10.85 9.15 -5.39
N THR A 15 -10.77 9.62 -6.63
CA THR A 15 -9.87 9.08 -7.62
C THR A 15 -8.47 9.60 -7.28
N VAL A 16 -7.64 8.68 -6.79
CA VAL A 16 -6.19 8.87 -6.88
C VAL A 16 -5.88 9.11 -8.36
N PRO A 17 -5.09 10.12 -8.75
CA PRO A 17 -4.69 10.26 -10.13
C PRO A 17 -3.97 8.98 -10.56
N ALA A 18 -4.67 8.21 -11.40
CA ALA A 18 -4.33 6.85 -11.74
C ALA A 18 -3.12 6.81 -12.68
N ARG A 19 -1.96 6.40 -12.16
CA ARG A 19 -1.46 5.14 -12.73
C ARG A 19 -2.44 4.09 -12.25
N ALA A 20 -3.14 3.43 -13.16
CA ALA A 20 -4.14 2.44 -12.82
C ALA A 20 -3.52 1.46 -11.81
N GLN A 21 -4.00 1.49 -10.58
CA GLN A 21 -3.65 0.49 -9.59
C GLN A 21 -4.09 -0.84 -10.19
N VAL A 22 -3.15 -1.79 -10.31
CA VAL A 22 -3.44 -3.12 -10.85
C VAL A 22 -4.48 -3.74 -9.93
N GLY A 23 -5.69 -3.94 -10.44
CA GLY A 23 -6.80 -4.52 -9.69
C GLY A 23 -6.69 -6.05 -9.61
N ALA A 24 -7.44 -6.65 -8.68
CA ALA A 24 -7.45 -8.09 -8.38
C ALA A 24 -7.58 -9.03 -9.60
N LEU A 25 -8.20 -8.58 -10.70
CA LEU A 25 -8.48 -9.40 -11.88
C LEU A 25 -7.55 -9.10 -13.07
N GLN A 26 -6.58 -8.22 -12.91
CA GLN A 26 -5.65 -7.87 -13.99
C GLN A 26 -4.57 -8.94 -14.12
N THR A 27 -4.42 -9.46 -15.33
CA THR A 27 -3.40 -10.46 -15.71
C THR A 27 -2.53 -9.99 -16.88
N ASP A 28 -2.72 -8.75 -17.35
CA ASP A 28 -1.83 -8.15 -18.35
C ASP A 28 -0.47 -7.83 -17.73
N CYS A 29 0.52 -8.65 -18.05
CA CYS A 29 1.88 -8.50 -17.54
C CYS A 29 2.55 -7.17 -17.93
N LYS A 30 2.02 -6.42 -18.91
CA LYS A 30 2.50 -5.08 -19.26
C LYS A 30 2.20 -4.04 -18.17
N LEU A 31 1.26 -4.33 -17.27
CA LEU A 31 0.95 -3.48 -16.12
C LEU A 31 1.93 -3.68 -14.95
N GLY A 32 2.79 -4.71 -15.02
CA GLY A 32 3.84 -4.98 -14.04
C GLY A 32 5.16 -4.28 -14.38
N GLY A 33 6.07 -4.27 -13.41
CA GLY A 33 7.43 -3.77 -13.59
C GLY A 33 7.84 -2.67 -12.61
N GLY A 34 9.09 -2.21 -12.75
CA GLY A 34 9.68 -1.18 -11.90
C GLY A 34 9.33 0.24 -12.33
N GLY A 35 9.08 1.11 -11.36
CA GLY A 35 8.91 2.55 -11.57
C GLY A 35 9.38 3.38 -10.38
N PRO A 36 9.22 4.72 -10.43
CA PRO A 36 9.66 5.63 -9.37
C PRO A 36 9.03 5.37 -8.00
N GLY A 37 7.91 4.66 -7.97
CA GLY A 37 7.20 4.25 -6.76
C GLY A 37 7.24 2.74 -6.55
N GLY A 38 8.38 2.09 -6.74
CA GLY A 38 8.54 0.65 -6.49
C GLY A 38 8.25 -0.24 -7.69
N TYR A 39 8.14 -1.54 -7.44
CA TYR A 39 7.89 -2.56 -8.46
C TYR A 39 6.49 -3.12 -8.31
N GLN A 40 5.68 -3.07 -9.36
CA GLN A 40 4.33 -3.63 -9.40
C GLN A 40 4.36 -5.09 -9.85
N PHE A 41 3.75 -5.96 -9.05
CA PHE A 41 3.47 -7.36 -9.39
C PHE A 41 2.01 -7.49 -9.80
N VAL A 42 1.79 -8.25 -10.87
CA VAL A 42 0.47 -8.55 -11.45
C VAL A 42 0.22 -10.04 -11.24
N ALA A 43 -1.02 -10.44 -10.98
CA ALA A 43 -1.38 -11.86 -10.87
C ALA A 43 -0.92 -12.63 -12.12
N THR A 44 -0.62 -13.92 -11.97
CA THR A 44 -0.13 -14.88 -13.00
C THR A 44 1.20 -14.55 -13.68
N CYS A 45 1.69 -13.32 -13.60
CA CYS A 45 2.91 -12.87 -14.27
C CYS A 45 4.18 -13.17 -13.47
N ALA A 46 5.29 -13.41 -14.15
CA ALA A 46 6.59 -13.42 -13.48
C ALA A 46 7.02 -11.98 -13.15
N GLY A 47 7.68 -11.80 -12.01
CA GLY A 47 8.19 -10.50 -11.59
C GLY A 47 9.41 -10.61 -10.67
N ARG A 48 10.26 -9.58 -10.70
CA ARG A 48 11.45 -9.51 -9.86
C ARG A 48 11.77 -8.08 -9.44
N ALA A 49 11.62 -7.79 -8.15
CA ALA A 49 11.95 -6.50 -7.56
C ALA A 49 13.28 -6.60 -6.78
N ARG A 50 14.37 -6.12 -7.38
CA ARG A 50 15.70 -6.11 -6.74
C ARG A 50 15.81 -4.98 -5.71
N SER A 51 16.48 -5.29 -4.61
CA SER A 51 16.96 -4.30 -3.64
C SER A 51 17.99 -3.35 -4.29
N PRO A 52 18.16 -2.12 -3.77
CA PRO A 52 19.09 -1.13 -4.34
C PRO A 52 20.55 -1.59 -4.41
N ASP A 53 21.00 -2.39 -3.46
CA ASP A 53 22.36 -2.97 -3.45
C ASP A 53 22.48 -4.25 -4.30
N GLY A 54 21.36 -4.75 -4.82
CA GLY A 54 21.29 -5.97 -5.62
C GLY A 54 21.47 -7.27 -4.84
N HIS A 55 21.61 -7.22 -3.50
CA HIS A 55 21.87 -8.41 -2.69
C HIS A 55 20.63 -9.28 -2.48
N PHE A 56 19.45 -8.69 -2.56
CA PHE A 56 18.17 -9.38 -2.42
C PHE A 56 17.20 -9.05 -3.55
N ALA A 57 16.23 -9.92 -3.78
CA ALA A 57 15.09 -9.66 -4.64
C ALA A 57 13.81 -10.31 -4.11
N VAL A 58 12.68 -9.62 -4.23
CA VAL A 58 11.35 -10.24 -4.13
C VAL A 58 10.99 -10.80 -5.51
N VAL A 59 10.57 -12.06 -5.56
CA VAL A 59 10.33 -12.80 -6.79
C VAL A 59 8.96 -13.44 -6.78
N GLN A 60 8.24 -13.21 -7.87
CA GLN A 60 7.03 -13.94 -8.23
C GLN A 60 7.33 -14.76 -9.48
N ARG A 61 6.98 -16.05 -9.44
CA ARG A 61 7.04 -16.92 -10.62
C ARG A 61 5.72 -16.82 -11.37
N ALA A 62 5.76 -16.93 -12.69
CA ALA A 62 4.53 -17.07 -13.47
C ALA A 62 3.82 -18.37 -13.10
N TYR A 63 2.49 -18.38 -13.19
CA TYR A 63 1.66 -19.54 -12.88
C TYR A 63 0.34 -19.47 -13.64
N GLN A 64 -0.33 -20.62 -13.78
CA GLN A 64 -1.62 -20.74 -14.48
C GLN A 64 -2.79 -20.97 -13.51
N ASP A 65 -2.60 -21.83 -12.50
CA ASP A 65 -3.71 -22.25 -11.63
C ASP A 65 -3.69 -21.58 -10.25
N LYS A 66 -2.59 -21.75 -9.51
CA LYS A 66 -2.45 -21.26 -8.13
C LYS A 66 -1.14 -20.51 -7.95
N GLN A 67 -1.19 -19.35 -7.30
CA GLN A 67 0.02 -18.60 -7.00
C GLN A 67 1.00 -19.44 -6.16
N PRO A 68 2.24 -19.64 -6.62
CA PRO A 68 3.30 -20.20 -5.80
C PRO A 68 3.73 -19.19 -4.74
N PRO A 69 4.39 -19.62 -3.64
CA PRO A 69 4.84 -18.68 -2.62
C PRO A 69 5.69 -17.56 -3.21
N ILE A 70 5.43 -16.32 -2.78
CA ILE A 70 6.31 -15.19 -3.10
C ILE A 70 7.63 -15.40 -2.38
N GLU A 71 8.73 -15.36 -3.13
CA GLU A 71 10.06 -15.67 -2.61
C GLU A 71 10.85 -14.38 -2.35
N VAL A 72 11.63 -14.36 -1.28
CA VAL A 72 12.78 -13.47 -1.16
C VAL A 72 14.02 -14.29 -1.49
N GLN A 73 14.76 -13.88 -2.51
CA GLN A 73 15.97 -14.54 -2.97
C GLN A 73 17.20 -13.67 -2.71
N ASP A 74 18.35 -14.29 -2.44
CA ASP A 74 19.64 -13.61 -2.46
C ASP A 74 20.17 -13.38 -3.89
N ALA A 75 21.31 -12.69 -4.01
CA ALA A 75 21.94 -12.40 -5.30
C ALA A 75 22.27 -13.65 -6.14
N ARG A 76 22.42 -14.81 -5.50
CA ARG A 76 22.71 -16.10 -6.16
C ARG A 76 21.42 -16.86 -6.51
N GLY A 77 20.25 -16.30 -6.22
CA GLY A 77 18.95 -16.92 -6.47
C GLY A 77 18.53 -17.92 -5.40
N ARG A 78 19.25 -18.03 -4.28
CA ARG A 78 18.83 -18.91 -3.18
C ARG A 78 17.67 -18.28 -2.44
N VAL A 79 16.62 -19.07 -2.18
CA VAL A 79 15.45 -18.62 -1.41
C VAL A 79 15.84 -18.45 0.05
N VAL A 80 15.78 -17.23 0.56
CA VAL A 80 16.05 -16.90 1.97
C VAL A 80 14.78 -16.77 2.80
N ALA A 81 13.63 -16.51 2.15
CA ALA A 81 12.31 -16.53 2.80
C ALA A 81 11.19 -16.77 1.77
N ARG A 82 10.03 -17.18 2.29
CA ARG A 82 8.75 -17.23 1.56
C ARG A 82 7.73 -16.35 2.27
N LEU A 83 7.07 -15.47 1.54
CA LEU A 83 6.13 -14.47 2.06
C LEU A 83 4.70 -14.98 1.88
N SER A 84 4.28 -15.93 2.72
CA SER A 84 2.94 -16.53 2.66
C SER A 84 1.83 -15.50 2.86
N SER A 85 2.09 -14.40 3.55
CA SER A 85 1.11 -13.36 3.86
C SER A 85 0.64 -12.53 2.65
N ILE A 86 1.25 -12.73 1.48
CA ILE A 86 0.92 -12.05 0.21
C ILE A 86 0.83 -13.03 -0.98
N SER A 87 0.65 -14.33 -0.71
CA SER A 87 0.59 -15.39 -1.73
C SER A 87 -0.85 -15.87 -1.94
N ASP A 88 -1.74 -14.97 -2.38
CA ASP A 88 -3.20 -15.17 -2.46
C ASP A 88 -3.84 -14.67 -3.78
N ASP A 89 -3.09 -14.72 -4.88
CA ASP A 89 -3.44 -14.28 -6.24
C ASP A 89 -3.69 -12.77 -6.39
N MET A 90 -3.57 -12.00 -5.31
CA MET A 90 -3.79 -10.56 -5.35
C MET A 90 -2.55 -9.81 -5.82
N PRO A 91 -2.70 -8.74 -6.63
CA PRO A 91 -1.59 -7.89 -7.03
C PRO A 91 -0.99 -7.18 -5.82
N PHE A 92 0.28 -6.82 -5.91
CA PHE A 92 0.96 -6.08 -4.86
C PHE A 92 2.11 -5.28 -5.44
N SER A 93 2.55 -4.25 -4.71
CA SER A 93 3.75 -3.50 -5.06
C SER A 93 4.81 -3.62 -3.97
N VAL A 94 6.08 -3.74 -4.38
CA VAL A 94 7.25 -3.81 -3.50
C VAL A 94 8.03 -2.52 -3.58
N HIS A 95 8.36 -1.95 -2.42
CA HIS A 95 9.11 -0.72 -2.29
C HIS A 95 10.30 -0.94 -1.38
N TRP A 96 11.49 -1.06 -1.97
CA TRP A 96 12.72 -1.20 -1.21
C TRP A 96 13.14 0.12 -0.57
N ALA A 97 13.60 0.06 0.67
CA ALA A 97 14.26 1.17 1.32
C ALA A 97 15.61 1.43 0.64
N PRO A 98 16.09 2.68 0.57
CA PRO A 98 17.41 3.01 0.03
C PRO A 98 18.58 2.26 0.67
N ASN A 99 18.43 1.80 1.91
CA ASN A 99 19.46 1.03 2.63
C ASN A 99 19.39 -0.49 2.37
N SER A 100 18.46 -0.96 1.52
CA SER A 100 18.26 -2.37 1.13
C SER A 100 17.92 -3.35 2.24
N ARG A 101 17.92 -2.94 3.52
CA ARG A 101 17.60 -3.80 4.66
C ARG A 101 16.10 -3.87 4.96
N TRP A 102 15.33 -2.96 4.39
CA TRP A 102 13.89 -2.88 4.59
C TRP A 102 13.17 -2.83 3.25
N PHE A 103 11.96 -3.37 3.23
CA PHE A 103 11.01 -3.10 2.16
C PHE A 103 9.61 -3.09 2.74
N PHE A 104 8.71 -2.39 2.06
CA PHE A 104 7.28 -2.53 2.33
C PHE A 104 6.57 -3.06 1.10
N VAL A 105 5.43 -3.69 1.35
CA VAL A 105 4.51 -4.18 0.36
C VAL A 105 3.17 -3.50 0.58
N ASN A 106 2.59 -2.94 -0.48
CA ASN A 106 1.16 -2.67 -0.51
C ASN A 106 0.50 -3.86 -1.19
N HIS A 107 -0.17 -4.68 -0.40
CA HIS A 107 -0.81 -5.92 -0.83
C HIS A 107 -2.29 -5.69 -1.02
N HIS A 108 -2.79 -5.94 -2.23
CA HIS A 108 -4.20 -5.70 -2.54
C HIS A 108 -5.09 -6.68 -1.78
N VAL A 109 -6.15 -6.19 -1.13
CA VAL A 109 -7.09 -7.02 -0.35
C VAL A 109 -8.53 -6.89 -0.86
N GLY A 110 -8.71 -6.34 -2.07
CA GLY A 110 -10.00 -6.15 -2.72
C GLY A 110 -10.60 -4.76 -2.48
N SER A 111 -11.72 -4.46 -3.15
CA SER A 111 -12.42 -3.16 -3.07
C SER A 111 -11.55 -1.93 -3.36
N PHE A 112 -10.53 -2.06 -4.22
CA PHE A 112 -9.57 -0.99 -4.54
C PHE A 112 -8.70 -0.55 -3.34
N MET A 113 -8.46 -1.46 -2.37
CA MET A 113 -7.69 -1.15 -1.17
C MET A 113 -6.48 -2.07 -1.03
N ASP A 114 -5.37 -1.53 -0.52
CA ASP A 114 -4.20 -2.31 -0.16
C ASP A 114 -3.90 -2.22 1.34
N VAL A 115 -3.20 -3.23 1.85
CA VAL A 115 -2.66 -3.31 3.20
C VAL A 115 -1.15 -3.15 3.16
N LEU A 116 -0.64 -2.22 3.94
CA LEU A 116 0.78 -2.05 4.21
C LEU A 116 1.32 -3.22 5.04
N ARG A 117 2.28 -3.95 4.47
CA ARG A 117 3.13 -4.91 5.17
C ARG A 117 4.57 -4.44 5.12
N VAL A 118 5.26 -4.45 6.26
CA VAL A 118 6.65 -3.97 6.36
C VAL A 118 7.55 -5.14 6.71
N PHE A 119 8.67 -5.27 6.03
CA PHE A 119 9.61 -6.36 6.21
C PHE A 119 11.03 -5.83 6.45
N GLU A 120 11.75 -6.52 7.32
CA GLU A 120 13.15 -6.29 7.63
C GLU A 120 13.98 -7.52 7.24
N ILE A 121 15.14 -7.29 6.64
CA ILE A 121 16.18 -8.29 6.43
C ILE A 121 17.25 -8.13 7.50
N ALA A 122 17.24 -9.04 8.48
CA ALA A 122 18.15 -9.03 9.61
C ALA A 122 18.64 -10.45 9.93
N GLY A 123 19.95 -10.60 10.14
CA GLY A 123 20.55 -11.89 10.50
C GLY A 123 20.28 -13.00 9.47
N GLY A 124 20.23 -12.66 8.18
CA GLY A 124 19.93 -13.61 7.10
C GLY A 124 18.47 -14.07 7.03
N LYS A 125 17.57 -13.46 7.80
CA LYS A 125 16.14 -13.76 7.82
C LYS A 125 15.33 -12.56 7.35
N VAL A 126 14.14 -12.84 6.81
CA VAL A 126 13.12 -11.82 6.52
C VAL A 126 12.07 -11.86 7.63
N ILE A 127 11.82 -10.71 8.24
CA ILE A 127 10.96 -10.58 9.42
C ILE A 127 9.85 -9.56 9.10
N GLU A 128 8.59 -9.98 9.21
CA GLU A 128 7.45 -9.04 9.09
C GLU A 128 7.35 -8.18 10.37
N ARG A 129 7.23 -6.86 10.19
CA ARG A 129 7.20 -5.82 11.23
C ARG A 129 5.84 -5.10 11.22
N PRO A 130 4.77 -5.72 11.76
CA PRO A 130 3.40 -5.19 11.66
C PRO A 130 3.12 -3.98 12.57
N ALA A 131 4.05 -3.61 13.45
CA ALA A 131 3.84 -2.58 14.47
C ALA A 131 3.46 -1.22 13.86
N LEU A 132 4.12 -0.82 12.76
CA LEU A 132 3.83 0.47 12.13
C LEU A 132 2.40 0.52 11.55
N GLY A 133 1.97 -0.52 10.83
CA GLY A 133 0.61 -0.60 10.29
C GLY A 133 -0.44 -0.50 11.41
N ARG A 134 -0.24 -1.23 12.52
CA ARG A 134 -1.12 -1.15 13.69
C ARG A 134 -1.14 0.23 14.34
N ALA A 135 0.00 0.93 14.40
CA ALA A 135 0.08 2.28 14.94
C ALA A 135 -0.68 3.28 14.07
N ALA A 136 -0.57 3.17 12.73
CA ALA A 136 -1.33 4.00 11.80
C ALA A 136 -2.84 3.79 11.93
N VAL A 137 -3.29 2.52 11.99
CA VAL A 137 -4.70 2.15 12.25
C VAL A 137 -5.20 2.74 13.56
N LYS A 138 -4.46 2.53 14.65
CA LYS A 138 -4.80 3.08 15.98
C LYS A 138 -4.92 4.60 15.93
N THR A 139 -4.01 5.28 15.26
CA THR A 139 -4.00 6.74 15.12
C THR A 139 -5.26 7.24 14.40
N ALA A 140 -5.64 6.59 13.30
CA ALA A 140 -6.85 6.95 12.56
C ALA A 140 -8.13 6.72 13.37
N SER A 141 -8.28 5.55 14.01
CA SER A 141 -9.45 5.27 14.85
C SER A 141 -9.53 6.17 16.09
N LEU A 142 -8.40 6.61 16.66
CA LEU A 142 -8.42 7.59 17.76
C LEU A 142 -8.84 8.99 17.28
N ARG A 143 -8.43 9.37 16.07
CA ARG A 143 -8.80 10.66 15.48
C ARG A 143 -10.27 10.68 15.04
N TYR A 144 -10.77 9.56 14.55
CA TYR A 144 -12.14 9.36 14.07
C TYR A 144 -12.74 8.14 14.77
N PRO A 145 -13.35 8.30 15.96
CA PRO A 145 -13.88 7.17 16.76
C PRO A 145 -14.92 6.29 16.07
N CYS A 146 -15.60 6.81 15.03
CA CYS A 146 -16.54 6.06 14.21
C CYS A 146 -15.85 5.04 13.28
N LEU A 147 -14.54 5.16 13.04
CA LEU A 147 -13.76 4.20 12.25
C LEU A 147 -13.34 3.02 13.13
N GLY A 148 -14.03 1.90 12.97
CA GLY A 148 -13.54 0.60 13.43
C GLY A 148 -12.13 0.33 12.90
N ARG A 149 -11.30 -0.34 13.70
CA ARG A 149 -9.89 -0.59 13.34
C ARG A 149 -9.74 -1.48 12.11
N ASP A 150 -10.69 -2.38 11.91
CA ASP A 150 -10.86 -3.27 10.77
C ASP A 150 -11.22 -2.54 9.47
N MET A 151 -11.73 -1.32 9.57
CA MET A 151 -12.12 -0.50 8.43
C MET A 151 -10.97 0.38 7.90
N VAL A 152 -9.88 0.49 8.67
CA VAL A 152 -8.74 1.35 8.32
C VAL A 152 -7.62 0.52 7.69
N LEU A 153 -7.23 0.90 6.47
CA LEU A 153 -6.17 0.24 5.72
C LEU A 153 -5.02 1.23 5.47
N PRO A 154 -3.90 1.09 6.19
CA PRO A 154 -2.71 1.89 5.94
C PRO A 154 -2.04 1.46 4.63
N ASN A 155 -1.58 2.43 3.86
CA ASN A 155 -0.91 2.26 2.58
C ASN A 155 0.44 3.00 2.61
N GLY A 156 1.53 2.32 2.24
CA GLY A 156 2.83 2.94 2.08
C GLY A 156 2.91 3.72 0.77
N VAL A 157 3.53 4.89 0.78
CA VAL A 157 3.61 5.76 -0.40
C VAL A 157 5.04 5.81 -0.91
N ARG A 158 6.00 6.01 0.00
CA ARG A 158 7.43 6.04 -0.29
C ARG A 158 8.25 5.94 0.99
N TRP A 159 9.51 5.58 0.85
CA TRP A 159 10.50 5.79 1.90
C TRP A 159 10.85 7.27 2.04
N ALA A 160 11.04 7.73 3.28
CA ALA A 160 11.69 8.99 3.59
C ALA A 160 13.22 8.84 3.52
N ARG A 161 13.93 9.97 3.54
CA ARG A 161 15.40 10.02 3.49
C ARG A 161 15.99 9.18 4.65
N GLY A 162 16.99 8.34 4.33
CA GLY A 162 17.64 7.44 5.30
C GLY A 162 17.08 6.00 5.35
N GLY A 163 15.93 5.74 4.74
CA GLY A 163 15.41 4.36 4.58
C GLY A 163 14.89 3.71 5.87
N HIS A 164 14.52 4.52 6.86
CA HIS A 164 13.92 4.03 8.11
C HIS A 164 12.50 4.54 8.33
N SER A 165 12.09 5.60 7.65
CA SER A 165 10.72 6.10 7.75
C SER A 165 9.96 5.91 6.45
N ILE A 166 8.66 5.66 6.56
CA ILE A 166 7.72 5.47 5.47
C ILE A 166 6.71 6.60 5.54
N VAL A 167 6.53 7.31 4.43
CA VAL A 167 5.35 8.15 4.22
C VAL A 167 4.19 7.21 3.92
N LEU A 168 3.12 7.31 4.68
CA LEU A 168 1.95 6.45 4.54
C LEU A 168 0.66 7.27 4.59
N VAL A 169 -0.41 6.68 4.07
CA VAL A 169 -1.76 7.22 4.14
C VAL A 169 -2.71 6.15 4.63
N THR A 170 -3.62 6.49 5.54
CA THR A 170 -4.70 5.58 5.93
C THR A 170 -5.93 5.85 5.07
N ILE A 171 -6.44 4.80 4.42
CA ILE A 171 -7.71 4.83 3.68
C ILE A 171 -8.74 3.95 4.41
N SER A 172 -10.00 4.14 4.07
CA SER A 172 -11.12 3.33 4.54
C SER A 172 -12.15 3.27 3.42
N ARG A 173 -13.13 2.37 3.53
CA ARG A 173 -14.22 2.28 2.55
C ARG A 173 -14.99 3.61 2.43
N PRO A 174 -15.54 3.94 1.25
CA PRO A 174 -16.28 5.19 1.06
C PRO A 174 -17.45 5.39 2.01
N ASP A 175 -18.15 4.31 2.39
CA ASP A 175 -19.31 4.31 3.28
C ASP A 175 -18.95 4.36 4.78
N ALA A 176 -17.66 4.28 5.12
CA ALA A 176 -17.22 4.26 6.51
C ALA A 176 -17.63 5.53 7.25
N CYS A 177 -18.07 5.39 8.50
CA CYS A 177 -18.65 6.47 9.31
C CYS A 177 -19.92 7.13 8.72
N SER A 178 -20.63 6.52 7.76
CA SER A 178 -21.96 7.01 7.36
C SER A 178 -23.01 6.58 8.39
N SER A 179 -23.90 7.49 8.77
CA SER A 179 -24.97 7.23 9.75
C SER A 179 -26.12 6.38 9.21
N ASP A 180 -26.16 6.16 7.90
CA ASP A 180 -27.30 5.56 7.18
C ASP A 180 -26.87 4.47 6.17
N HIS A 181 -25.57 4.15 6.07
CA HIS A 181 -25.00 3.22 5.08
C HIS A 181 -25.40 3.51 3.61
N THR A 182 -25.87 4.72 3.27
CA THR A 182 -26.45 5.05 1.94
C THR A 182 -25.41 5.45 0.87
N ASN A 183 -24.20 4.91 0.91
CA ASN A 183 -23.09 5.27 -0.01
C ASN A 183 -22.63 6.75 0.07
N ARG A 184 -23.04 7.51 1.10
CA ARG A 184 -22.50 8.86 1.35
C ARG A 184 -21.21 8.77 2.17
N PRO A 185 -20.16 9.56 1.85
CA PRO A 185 -18.95 9.60 2.66
C PRO A 185 -19.26 10.02 4.10
N GLY A 186 -18.88 9.17 5.07
CA GLY A 186 -18.98 9.52 6.47
C GLY A 186 -18.05 10.66 6.89
N ARG A 187 -18.16 11.08 8.16
CA ARG A 187 -17.33 12.17 8.73
C ARG A 187 -15.90 11.72 9.06
N TRP A 188 -15.14 11.34 8.05
CA TRP A 188 -13.71 11.02 8.17
C TRP A 188 -12.93 11.55 6.96
N LYS A 189 -11.60 11.60 7.10
CA LYS A 189 -10.70 11.92 5.99
C LYS A 189 -9.48 10.98 6.05
N PRO A 190 -8.91 10.59 4.90
CA PRO A 190 -7.63 9.91 4.88
C PRO A 190 -6.58 10.71 5.67
N LEU A 191 -5.71 10.03 6.42
CA LEU A 191 -4.66 10.67 7.20
C LEU A 191 -3.30 10.34 6.59
N TRP A 192 -2.57 11.38 6.25
CA TRP A 192 -1.15 11.31 5.90
C TRP A 192 -0.33 11.24 7.18
N MET A 193 0.67 10.37 7.20
CA MET A 193 1.56 10.17 8.33
C MET A 193 2.98 9.82 7.85
N ILE A 194 3.96 10.02 8.73
CA ILE A 194 5.31 9.49 8.61
C ILE A 194 5.54 8.54 9.77
N GLY A 195 5.96 7.31 9.45
CA GLY A 195 6.17 6.26 10.41
C GLY A 195 7.58 5.70 10.37
N ASP A 196 8.18 5.39 11.52
CA ASP A 196 9.47 4.72 11.62
C ASP A 196 9.27 3.19 11.61
N ALA A 197 9.86 2.53 10.60
CA ALA A 197 9.73 1.10 10.37
C ALA A 197 10.43 0.25 11.46
N ARG A 198 11.50 0.77 12.07
CA ARG A 198 12.29 0.08 13.09
C ARG A 198 11.56 0.07 14.44
N THR A 199 10.99 1.19 14.83
CA THR A 199 10.29 1.36 16.11
C THR A 199 8.81 1.03 16.02
N GLY A 200 8.24 1.02 14.82
CA GLY A 200 6.81 0.83 14.59
C GLY A 200 5.95 2.01 15.02
N ARG A 201 6.54 3.20 15.19
CA ARG A 201 5.85 4.39 15.70
C ARG A 201 5.50 5.35 14.57
N VAL A 202 4.37 6.05 14.72
CA VAL A 202 3.99 7.20 13.89
C VAL A 202 4.51 8.48 14.54
N GLU A 203 5.14 9.35 13.73
CA GLU A 203 5.54 10.69 14.17
C GLU A 203 4.29 11.56 14.35
N ALA A 204 3.97 11.91 15.59
CA ALA A 204 2.73 12.62 15.91
C ALA A 204 2.60 13.96 15.18
N ARG A 205 3.73 14.68 15.01
CA ARG A 205 3.76 15.99 14.32
C ARG A 205 3.54 15.88 12.81
N SER A 206 3.68 14.67 12.25
CA SER A 206 3.45 14.44 10.83
C SER A 206 1.96 14.24 10.47
N ILE A 207 1.10 13.93 11.44
CA ILE A 207 -0.28 13.50 11.14
C ILE A 207 -1.07 14.66 10.53
N GLN A 208 -1.53 14.50 9.28
CA GLN A 208 -2.30 15.52 8.58
C GLN A 208 -3.49 14.90 7.84
N PRO A 209 -4.72 15.44 8.00
CA PRO A 209 -5.85 14.99 7.20
C PRO A 209 -5.65 15.40 5.73
N ASN A 210 -6.10 14.55 4.81
CA ASN A 210 -6.16 14.89 3.40
C ASN A 210 -7.05 16.12 3.21
N ARG A 211 -6.49 17.19 2.63
CA ARG A 211 -7.19 18.46 2.43
C ARG A 211 -7.73 18.62 1.01
N ASP A 212 -7.27 17.80 0.08
CA ASP A 212 -7.62 17.91 -1.33
C ASP A 212 -8.94 17.21 -1.61
N ALA A 213 -9.98 17.97 -1.94
CA ALA A 213 -11.30 17.43 -2.27
C ALA A 213 -11.32 16.65 -3.61
N ARG A 214 -10.27 16.76 -4.43
CA ARG A 214 -10.17 16.12 -5.75
C ARG A 214 -9.44 14.78 -5.72
N GLY A 215 -8.93 14.34 -4.56
CA GLY A 215 -8.25 13.04 -4.44
C GLY A 215 -7.24 12.99 -3.30
N LEU A 216 -6.48 11.89 -3.25
CA LEU A 216 -5.36 11.75 -2.32
C LEU A 216 -4.16 12.57 -2.81
N ARG A 217 -3.76 13.57 -2.03
CA ARG A 217 -2.58 14.37 -2.32
C ARG A 217 -1.67 14.47 -1.11
N GLU A 218 -0.43 14.00 -1.28
CA GLU A 218 0.61 14.07 -0.25
C GLU A 218 0.81 15.55 0.19
N PRO A 219 0.87 15.82 1.52
CA PRO A 219 1.18 17.15 2.03
C PRO A 219 2.51 17.66 1.46
N ARG A 220 2.58 18.98 1.21
CA ARG A 220 3.81 19.63 0.73
C ARG A 220 4.53 20.32 1.88
N GLY A 221 5.86 20.27 1.86
CA GLY A 221 6.72 21.00 2.80
C GLY A 221 6.85 20.32 4.17
N GLY A 222 7.66 20.94 5.03
CA GLY A 222 7.95 20.44 6.38
C GLY A 222 8.52 19.02 6.36
N LEU A 223 7.98 18.14 7.21
CA LEU A 223 8.41 16.74 7.31
C LEU A 223 8.12 15.91 6.04
N TYR A 224 7.22 16.38 5.16
CA TYR A 224 6.86 15.70 3.91
C TYR A 224 7.68 16.13 2.70
N SER A 225 8.60 17.09 2.86
CA SER A 225 9.47 17.49 1.76
C SER A 225 10.14 16.28 1.11
N ARG A 226 10.04 16.20 -0.21
CA ARG A 226 10.79 15.24 -1.00
C ARG A 226 12.28 15.62 -0.90
N PRO A 227 13.20 14.63 -0.92
CA PRO A 227 14.61 14.92 -1.06
C PRO A 227 14.90 15.75 -2.31
#